data_AF-A0A813G557-F1
#
_entry.id   AF-A0A813G557-F1
#
_cell.length_a   1.000
_cell.length_b   1.000
_cell.length_c   1.000
_cell.angle_alpha   90.00
_cell.angle_beta   90.00
_cell.angle_gamma   90.00
#
_symmetry.space_group_name_H-M   'P 1'
#
loop_
_entity.id
_entity.type
_entity.pdbx_description
1 polymer ?
#
loop_
_entity_poly.entity_id
_entity_poly.type
_entity_poly.pdbx_seq_one_letter_code
_entity_poly.pdbx_strand_id
1 'polypeptide(L)'
;MEKIQTVGKYLIEVWKASGMDMSRVKFLWSSEEISRRPEEYWGQFMDIARRTTLARVKKCCQIMGRKEDALTAAQILYPLMQCTDVFFLKADICQLGVDQRKVNMLARDYCDAAGRKLKPVILSHHMLYGLKQGQAKMSKSDPDSAIFMEDSVEDVARKLQNAYCPSESSGGSPATGDEESMSLVE
;
A
#
# COMPACT_ATOMS: atom_id res chain seq x y z
N MET A 1 -2.88 21.43 -2.25
CA MET A 1 -3.68 20.63 -1.29
C MET A 1 -5.08 20.32 -1.82
N GLU A 2 -5.80 21.30 -2.37
CA GLU A 2 -7.18 21.11 -2.88
C GLU A 2 -7.34 19.97 -3.91
N LYS A 3 -6.40 19.82 -4.84
CA LYS A 3 -6.42 18.71 -5.81
C LYS A 3 -6.37 17.33 -5.14
N ILE A 4 -5.57 17.17 -4.08
CA ILE A 4 -5.47 15.91 -3.33
C ILE A 4 -6.79 15.60 -2.64
N GLN A 5 -7.41 16.59 -2.01
CA GLN A 5 -8.71 16.43 -1.36
C GLN A 5 -9.83 16.13 -2.37
N THR A 6 -9.78 16.74 -3.56
CA THR A 6 -10.74 16.47 -4.63
C THR A 6 -10.65 15.00 -5.08
N VAL A 7 -9.43 14.50 -5.33
CA VAL A 7 -9.21 13.09 -5.68
C VAL A 7 -9.58 12.16 -4.52
N GLY A 8 -9.30 12.53 -3.27
CA GLY A 8 -9.70 11.72 -2.11
C GLY A 8 -11.22 11.58 -1.97
N LYS A 9 -11.97 12.66 -2.23
CA LYS A 9 -13.45 12.62 -2.28
C LYS A 9 -13.93 11.70 -3.41
N TYR A 10 -13.32 11.79 -4.58
CA TYR A 10 -13.60 10.89 -5.70
C TYR A 10 -13.41 9.41 -5.29
N LEU A 11 -12.29 9.06 -4.66
CA LEU A 11 -12.01 7.68 -4.22
C LEU A 11 -13.04 7.17 -3.20
N ILE A 12 -13.50 8.03 -2.28
CA ILE A 12 -14.56 7.68 -1.32
C ILE A 12 -15.86 7.31 -2.03
N GLU A 13 -16.27 8.07 -3.04
CA GLU A 13 -17.49 7.77 -3.80
C GLU A 13 -17.36 6.48 -4.61
N VAL A 14 -16.21 6.23 -5.22
CA VAL A 14 -15.90 4.95 -5.89
C VAL A 14 -16.02 3.77 -4.91
N TRP A 15 -15.46 3.89 -3.70
CA TRP A 15 -15.54 2.85 -2.68
C TRP A 15 -16.95 2.59 -2.17
N LYS A 16 -17.76 3.64 -1.97
CA LYS A 16 -19.18 3.48 -1.61
C LYS A 16 -19.97 2.76 -2.69
N ALA A 17 -19.66 3.00 -3.96
CA ALA A 17 -20.29 2.33 -5.10
C ALA A 17 -19.80 0.89 -5.32
N SER A 18 -18.70 0.47 -4.69
CA SER A 18 -18.06 -0.85 -4.93
C SER A 18 -18.73 -2.02 -4.21
N GLY A 19 -19.90 -1.83 -3.58
CA GLY A 19 -20.66 -2.91 -2.93
C GLY A 19 -20.12 -3.38 -1.57
N MET A 20 -19.28 -2.58 -0.90
CA MET A 20 -18.79 -2.87 0.46
C MET A 20 -19.87 -2.62 1.53
N ASP A 21 -19.82 -3.36 2.64
CA ASP A 21 -20.67 -3.12 3.81
C ASP A 21 -20.24 -1.83 4.55
N MET A 22 -20.93 -0.73 4.24
CA MET A 22 -20.66 0.60 4.82
C MET A 22 -20.92 0.68 6.33
N SER A 23 -21.62 -0.28 6.94
CA SER A 23 -21.81 -0.29 8.40
C SER A 23 -20.53 -0.63 9.16
N ARG A 24 -19.56 -1.26 8.47
CA ARG A 24 -18.28 -1.73 9.03
C ARG A 24 -17.06 -1.02 8.46
N VAL A 25 -17.26 -0.07 7.54
CA VAL A 25 -16.19 0.67 6.87
C VAL A 25 -16.19 2.13 7.34
N LYS A 26 -15.00 2.67 7.61
CA LYS A 26 -14.80 4.07 7.96
C LYS A 26 -13.77 4.70 7.03
N PHE A 27 -14.09 5.86 6.48
CA PHE A 27 -13.16 6.69 5.73
C PHE A 27 -12.61 7.78 6.65
N LEU A 28 -11.29 7.79 6.85
CA LEU A 28 -10.61 8.75 7.72
C LEU A 28 -9.66 9.61 6.89
N TRP A 29 -9.69 10.91 7.12
CA TRP A 29 -8.72 11.83 6.53
C TRP A 29 -7.52 11.98 7.46
N SER A 30 -6.33 11.60 6.99
CA SER A 30 -5.11 11.66 7.80
C SER A 30 -4.85 13.05 8.37
N SER A 31 -5.04 14.10 7.58
CA SER A 31 -4.88 15.48 8.04
C SER A 31 -5.83 15.84 9.18
N GLU A 32 -7.09 15.40 9.11
CA GLU A 32 -8.09 15.70 10.15
C GLU A 32 -7.79 14.91 11.43
N GLU A 33 -7.53 13.61 11.30
CA GLU A 33 -7.27 12.75 12.45
C GLU A 33 -5.99 13.14 13.20
N ILE A 34 -4.91 13.44 12.47
CA ILE A 34 -3.65 13.91 13.07
C ILE A 34 -3.87 15.27 13.75
N SER A 35 -4.58 16.20 13.11
CA SER A 35 -4.86 17.53 13.70
C SER A 35 -5.78 17.48 14.92
N ARG A 36 -6.63 16.45 15.06
CA ARG A 36 -7.46 16.24 16.26
C ARG A 36 -6.65 15.78 17.47
N ARG A 37 -5.58 15.02 17.25
CA ARG A 37 -4.74 14.43 18.32
C ARG A 37 -3.24 14.59 18.00
N PRO A 38 -2.74 15.83 17.83
CA PRO A 38 -1.40 16.07 17.32
C PRO A 38 -0.31 15.63 18.30
N GLU A 39 -0.52 15.84 19.60
CA GLU A 39 0.45 15.45 20.63
C GLU A 39 0.66 13.93 20.68
N GLU A 40 -0.44 13.16 20.60
CA GLU A 40 -0.39 11.69 20.53
C GLU A 40 0.36 11.23 19.28
N TYR A 41 0.01 11.77 18.11
CA TYR A 41 0.61 11.38 16.85
C TYR A 41 2.10 11.73 16.78
N TRP A 42 2.44 13.00 17.00
CA TRP A 42 3.81 13.47 16.85
C TRP A 42 4.73 12.98 17.98
N GLY A 43 4.20 12.77 19.19
CA GLY A 43 4.94 12.11 20.27
C GLY A 43 5.33 10.68 19.90
N GLN A 44 4.38 9.89 19.38
CA GLN A 44 4.61 8.53 18.90
C GLN A 44 5.58 8.50 17.70
N PHE A 45 5.43 9.43 16.77
CA PHE A 45 6.33 9.61 15.63
C PHE A 45 7.77 9.86 16.08
N MET A 46 7.99 10.77 17.03
CA MET A 46 9.33 11.09 17.54
C MET A 46 9.97 9.89 18.25
N ASP A 47 9.19 9.10 19.00
CA ASP A 47 9.69 7.88 19.63
C ASP A 47 10.10 6.82 18.61
N ILE A 48 9.30 6.61 17.56
CA ILE A 48 9.64 5.70 16.44
C ILE A 48 10.91 6.19 15.74
N ALA A 49 10.99 7.49 15.42
CA ALA A 49 12.12 8.10 14.73
C ALA A 49 13.43 7.91 15.51
N ARG A 50 13.42 8.16 16.82
CA ARG A 50 14.58 7.98 17.71
C ARG A 50 15.08 6.54 17.79
N ARG A 51 14.18 5.56 17.66
CA ARG A 51 14.49 4.12 17.78
C ARG A 51 14.80 3.45 16.44
N THR A 52 14.70 4.19 15.33
CA THR A 52 14.88 3.63 13.98
C THR A 52 16.13 4.21 13.33
N THR A 53 16.99 3.36 12.79
CA THR A 53 18.20 3.82 12.06
C THR A 53 17.82 4.38 10.69
N LEU A 54 18.58 5.37 10.22
CA LEU A 54 18.36 5.95 8.89
C LEU A 54 18.47 4.90 7.76
N ALA A 55 19.38 3.94 7.90
CA ALA A 55 19.51 2.82 6.96
C ALA A 55 18.22 1.98 6.88
N ARG A 56 17.55 1.75 8.02
CA ARG A 56 16.26 1.04 8.05
C ARG A 56 15.16 1.85 7.38
N VAL A 57 15.13 3.17 7.58
CA VAL A 57 14.16 4.08 6.93
C VAL A 57 14.35 4.10 5.41
N LYS A 58 15.60 4.20 4.93
CA LYS A 58 15.93 4.17 3.49
C LYS A 58 15.42 2.90 2.81
N LYS A 59 15.60 1.73 3.44
CA LYS A 59 15.06 0.46 2.94
C LYS A 59 13.52 0.47 2.81
N CYS A 60 12.82 1.28 3.61
CA CYS A 60 11.36 1.41 3.55
C CYS A 60 10.90 2.40 2.48
N CYS A 61 11.78 3.21 1.88
CA CYS A 61 11.38 4.22 0.88
C CYS A 61 10.81 3.60 -0.41
N GLN A 62 11.01 2.29 -0.62
CA GLN A 62 10.40 1.54 -1.72
C GLN A 62 8.86 1.56 -1.68
N ILE A 63 8.23 1.79 -0.52
CA ILE A 63 6.77 1.91 -0.39
C ILE A 63 6.17 3.06 -1.21
N MET A 64 7.00 4.07 -1.55
CA MET A 64 6.63 5.21 -2.39
C MET A 64 7.03 5.01 -3.87
N GLY A 65 7.53 3.84 -4.25
CA GLY A 65 8.02 3.55 -5.60
C GLY A 65 9.31 4.29 -5.98
N ARG A 66 10.16 4.65 -5.00
CA ARG A 66 11.39 5.43 -5.20
C ARG A 66 12.65 4.60 -4.88
N LYS A 67 13.73 4.87 -5.62
CA LYS A 67 15.08 4.32 -5.37
C LYS A 67 15.81 5.15 -4.30
N GLU A 68 16.82 4.56 -3.66
CA GLU A 68 17.49 5.13 -2.48
C GLU A 68 18.39 6.35 -2.81
N ASP A 69 18.75 6.54 -4.07
CA ASP A 69 19.84 7.45 -4.48
C ASP A 69 19.45 8.93 -4.59
N ALA A 70 18.15 9.27 -4.50
CA ALA A 70 17.66 10.64 -4.58
C ALA A 70 16.44 10.89 -3.68
N LEU A 71 16.62 10.67 -2.37
CA LEU A 71 15.56 10.85 -1.37
C LEU A 71 15.54 12.27 -0.82
N THR A 72 14.40 12.93 -0.93
CA THR A 72 14.08 14.17 -0.20
C THR A 72 13.90 13.88 1.29
N ALA A 73 14.06 14.90 2.15
CA ALA A 73 13.80 14.76 3.58
C ALA A 73 12.35 14.28 3.86
N ALA A 74 11.37 14.77 3.11
CA ALA A 74 9.98 14.32 3.21
C ALA A 74 9.82 12.80 2.99
N GLN A 75 10.60 12.22 2.07
CA GLN A 75 10.60 10.79 1.80
C GLN A 75 11.24 9.96 2.92
N ILE A 76 12.08 10.56 3.76
CA ILE A 76 12.59 9.91 4.97
C ILE A 76 11.52 9.95 6.08
N LEU A 77 10.76 11.04 6.17
CA LEU A 77 9.70 11.17 7.18
C LEU A 77 8.50 10.26 6.90
N TYR A 78 8.17 10.04 5.61
CA TYR A 78 6.96 9.33 5.22
C TYR A 78 6.85 7.88 5.78
N PRO A 79 7.88 7.00 5.69
CA PRO A 79 7.80 5.67 6.32
C PRO A 79 7.62 5.71 7.84
N LEU A 80 8.16 6.74 8.51
CA LEU A 80 8.00 6.91 9.95
C LEU A 80 6.56 7.33 10.30
N MET A 81 5.95 8.21 9.50
CA MET A 81 4.54 8.58 9.62
C MET A 81 3.64 7.35 9.39
N GLN A 82 3.86 6.59 8.32
CA GLN A 82 3.07 5.39 8.04
C GLN A 82 3.23 4.30 9.12
N CYS A 83 4.42 4.16 9.71
CA CYS A 83 4.62 3.31 10.89
C CYS A 83 3.84 3.82 12.11
N THR A 84 3.80 5.14 12.30
CA THR A 84 3.03 5.80 13.38
C THR A 84 1.54 5.54 13.23
N ASP A 85 1.01 5.58 12.00
CA ASP A 85 -0.41 5.37 11.69
C ASP A 85 -0.92 4.03 12.23
N VAL A 86 -0.11 2.96 12.19
CA VAL A 86 -0.49 1.63 12.70
C VAL A 86 -0.92 1.70 14.17
N PHE A 87 -0.17 2.44 14.99
CA PHE A 87 -0.45 2.58 16.41
C PHE A 87 -1.50 3.64 16.70
N PHE A 88 -1.48 4.74 15.94
CA PHE A 88 -2.42 5.85 16.10
C PHE A 88 -3.87 5.47 15.74
N LEU A 89 -4.04 4.65 14.71
CA LEU A 89 -5.32 4.07 14.30
C LEU A 89 -5.70 2.84 15.14
N LYS A 90 -4.79 2.35 15.99
CA LYS A 90 -4.95 1.12 16.79
C LYS A 90 -5.32 -0.08 15.92
N ALA A 91 -4.63 -0.24 14.80
CA ALA A 91 -4.88 -1.33 13.87
C ALA A 91 -4.37 -2.65 14.44
N ASP A 92 -5.27 -3.62 14.61
CA ASP A 92 -4.90 -5.00 14.97
C ASP A 92 -4.24 -5.73 13.78
N ILE A 93 -4.71 -5.43 12.57
CA ILE A 93 -4.26 -6.05 11.31
C ILE A 93 -3.92 -4.95 10.30
N CYS A 94 -2.69 -4.96 9.81
CA CYS A 94 -2.26 -4.14 8.67
C CYS A 94 -2.55 -4.91 7.36
N GLN A 95 -3.68 -4.63 6.73
CA GLN A 95 -4.08 -5.23 5.45
C GLN A 95 -3.72 -4.28 4.29
N LEU A 96 -2.57 -4.53 3.66
CA LEU A 96 -1.98 -3.68 2.61
C LEU A 96 -1.25 -4.56 1.58
N GLY A 97 -0.92 -4.04 0.41
CA GLY A 97 -0.18 -4.79 -0.61
C GLY A 97 1.19 -5.28 -0.12
N VAL A 98 1.73 -6.33 -0.75
CA VAL A 98 3.08 -6.87 -0.43
C VAL A 98 4.17 -5.79 -0.55
N ASP A 99 3.99 -4.79 -1.41
CA ASP A 99 4.91 -3.66 -1.55
C ASP A 99 5.01 -2.77 -0.29
N GLN A 100 3.99 -2.80 0.58
CA GLN A 100 3.98 -2.10 1.88
C GLN A 100 4.60 -2.93 3.03
N ARG A 101 5.03 -4.18 2.77
CA ARG A 101 5.52 -5.09 3.81
C ARG A 101 6.67 -4.52 4.64
N LYS A 102 7.59 -3.75 4.04
CA LYS A 102 8.80 -3.25 4.73
C LYS A 102 8.49 -2.29 5.88
N VAL A 103 7.50 -1.41 5.70
CA VAL A 103 7.08 -0.45 6.75
C VAL A 103 6.18 -1.14 7.79
N ASN A 104 5.36 -2.10 7.37
CA ASN A 104 4.62 -2.95 8.30
C ASN A 104 5.54 -3.78 9.21
N MET A 105 6.65 -4.29 8.67
CA MET A 105 7.70 -4.92 9.47
C MET A 105 8.42 -3.93 10.38
N LEU A 106 8.60 -2.67 9.95
CA LEU A 106 9.16 -1.63 10.81
C LEU A 106 8.27 -1.38 12.04
N ALA A 107 6.94 -1.45 11.92
CA ALA A 107 6.04 -1.36 13.07
C ALA A 107 6.27 -2.52 14.06
N ARG A 108 6.53 -3.74 13.57
CA ARG A 108 6.87 -4.89 14.45
C ARG A 108 8.23 -4.74 15.10
N ASP A 109 9.24 -4.28 14.35
CA ASP A 109 10.59 -3.97 14.88
C ASP A 109 10.49 -2.91 16.00
N TYR A 110 9.63 -1.90 15.81
CA TYR A 110 9.36 -0.89 16.83
C TYR A 110 8.71 -1.48 18.09
N CYS A 111 7.74 -2.42 17.94
CA CYS A 111 7.16 -3.08 19.11
C CYS A 111 8.23 -3.79 19.96
N ASP A 112 9.20 -4.45 19.34
CA ASP A 112 10.32 -5.07 20.04
C ASP A 112 11.17 -4.03 20.77
N ALA A 113 11.56 -2.96 20.08
CA ALA A 113 12.35 -1.88 20.66
C ALA A 113 11.63 -1.13 21.78
N ALA A 114 10.30 -1.04 21.75
CA ALA A 114 9.47 -0.35 22.73
C ALA A 114 8.92 -1.27 23.84
N GLY A 115 9.21 -2.57 23.80
CA GLY A 115 8.69 -3.54 24.78
C GLY A 115 7.18 -3.79 24.69
N ARG A 116 6.57 -3.55 23.52
CA ARG A 116 5.14 -3.77 23.28
C ARG A 116 4.89 -5.24 22.93
N LYS A 117 4.14 -5.94 23.78
CA LYS A 117 3.80 -7.36 23.57
C LYS A 117 2.86 -7.58 22.40
N LEU A 118 1.86 -6.72 22.25
CA LEU A 118 0.89 -6.80 21.16
C LEU A 118 1.52 -6.19 19.90
N LYS A 119 1.79 -7.04 18.91
CA LYS A 119 2.30 -6.65 17.61
C LYS A 119 1.18 -6.71 16.58
N PRO A 120 1.10 -5.75 15.64
CA PRO A 120 0.13 -5.80 14.56
C PRO A 120 0.34 -7.07 13.71
N VAL A 121 -0.75 -7.70 13.32
CA VAL A 121 -0.73 -8.78 12.33
C VAL A 121 -0.51 -8.16 10.96
N ILE A 122 0.43 -8.70 10.19
CA ILE A 122 0.70 -8.21 8.83
C ILE A 122 0.04 -9.18 7.86
N LEU A 123 -1.05 -8.73 7.22
CA LEU A 123 -1.79 -9.52 6.24
C LEU A 123 -1.64 -8.88 4.87
N SER A 124 -0.58 -9.27 4.15
CA SER A 124 -0.27 -8.69 2.86
C SER A 124 -1.00 -9.40 1.71
N HIS A 125 -1.72 -8.66 0.87
CA HIS A 125 -2.36 -9.21 -0.33
C HIS A 125 -1.44 -9.13 -1.55
N HIS A 126 -1.61 -10.07 -2.48
CA HIS A 126 -0.85 -10.17 -3.73
C HIS A 126 -1.01 -8.92 -4.62
N MET A 127 0.03 -8.60 -5.39
CA MET A 127 0.03 -7.45 -6.31
C MET A 127 -0.61 -7.81 -7.64
N LEU A 128 -1.72 -7.16 -7.98
CA LEU A 128 -2.33 -7.30 -9.31
C LEU A 128 -1.35 -6.87 -10.42
N TYR A 129 -1.10 -7.79 -11.35
CA TYR A 129 -0.22 -7.61 -12.50
C TYR A 129 -0.77 -6.56 -13.48
N GLY A 130 0.14 -5.91 -14.21
CA GLY A 130 -0.23 -5.02 -15.30
C GLY A 130 -0.69 -5.81 -16.53
N LEU A 131 -1.50 -5.18 -17.39
CA LEU A 131 -2.03 -5.83 -18.60
C LEU A 131 -0.95 -6.10 -19.66
N LYS A 132 0.18 -5.39 -19.67
CA LYS A 132 1.23 -5.58 -20.68
C LYS A 132 2.26 -6.61 -20.23
N GLN A 133 2.91 -7.24 -21.21
CA GLN A 133 3.96 -8.24 -20.96
C GLN A 133 5.07 -7.66 -20.07
N GLY A 134 5.48 -8.43 -19.05
CA GLY A 134 6.56 -8.05 -18.15
C GLY A 134 6.21 -6.99 -17.10
N GLN A 135 4.94 -6.54 -17.02
CA GLN A 135 4.51 -5.62 -15.98
C GLN A 135 4.12 -6.34 -14.69
N ALA A 136 5.06 -6.40 -13.74
CA ALA A 136 4.84 -7.02 -12.43
C ALA A 136 3.77 -6.32 -11.57
N LYS A 137 3.36 -5.09 -11.93
CA LYS A 137 2.36 -4.29 -11.19
C LYS A 137 1.66 -3.32 -12.13
N MET A 138 0.34 -3.15 -11.97
CA MET A 138 -0.39 -2.05 -12.61
C MET A 138 0.21 -0.68 -12.27
N SER A 139 0.28 0.22 -13.25
CA SER A 139 0.91 1.54 -13.08
C SER A 139 0.00 2.67 -13.58
N LYS A 140 0.04 3.82 -12.90
CA LYS A 140 -0.65 5.03 -13.38
C LYS A 140 0.10 5.72 -14.54
N SER A 141 1.38 5.40 -14.72
CA SER A 141 2.22 5.99 -15.77
C SER A 141 1.85 5.53 -17.17
N ASP A 142 1.22 4.37 -17.28
CA ASP A 142 0.76 3.80 -18.54
C ASP A 142 -0.74 3.49 -18.42
N PRO A 143 -1.62 4.34 -18.99
CA PRO A 143 -3.07 4.19 -18.86
C PRO A 143 -3.61 2.85 -19.40
N ASP A 144 -2.89 2.20 -20.32
CA ASP A 144 -3.25 0.89 -20.87
C ASP A 144 -2.69 -0.28 -20.03
N SER A 145 -1.93 0.01 -18.97
CA SER A 145 -1.43 -1.02 -18.04
C SER A 145 -2.44 -1.43 -16.98
N ALA A 146 -3.54 -0.67 -16.82
CA ALA A 146 -4.53 -0.84 -15.76
C ALA A 146 -5.95 -0.59 -16.27
N ILE A 147 -6.91 -1.30 -15.71
CA ILE A 147 -8.33 -0.99 -15.84
C ILE A 147 -8.70 -0.03 -14.70
N PHE A 148 -9.28 1.12 -15.05
CA PHE A 148 -9.74 2.12 -14.09
C PHE A 148 -11.22 1.92 -13.76
N MET A 149 -11.66 2.44 -12.62
CA MET A 149 -13.02 2.22 -12.11
C MET A 149 -14.07 2.95 -12.94
N GLU A 150 -13.65 3.94 -13.71
CA GLU A 150 -14.46 4.77 -14.60
C GLU A 150 -14.25 4.48 -16.09
N ASP A 151 -13.48 3.43 -16.45
CA ASP A 151 -13.29 3.06 -17.85
C ASP A 151 -14.65 2.72 -18.49
N SER A 152 -14.86 3.22 -19.71
CA SER A 152 -16.01 2.84 -20.53
C SER A 152 -15.98 1.35 -20.88
N VAL A 153 -17.12 0.78 -21.29
CA VAL A 153 -17.18 -0.62 -21.73
C VAL A 153 -16.24 -0.85 -22.92
N GLU A 154 -16.15 0.14 -23.82
CA GLU A 154 -15.28 0.14 -24.98
C GLU A 154 -13.79 0.17 -24.57
N ASP A 155 -13.44 0.98 -23.56
CA ASP A 155 -12.07 1.04 -23.03
C ASP A 155 -11.65 -0.26 -22.35
N VAL A 156 -12.54 -0.85 -21.54
CA VAL A 156 -12.28 -2.14 -20.91
C VAL A 156 -12.05 -3.21 -21.98
N ALA A 157 -12.93 -3.29 -22.98
CA ALA A 157 -12.80 -4.26 -24.08
C ALA A 157 -11.49 -4.08 -24.85
N ARG A 158 -11.15 -2.84 -25.20
CA ARG A 158 -9.90 -2.48 -25.88
C ARG A 158 -8.67 -2.85 -25.04
N LYS A 159 -8.67 -2.56 -23.74
CA LYS A 159 -7.55 -2.88 -22.84
C LYS A 159 -7.35 -4.38 -22.69
N LEU A 160 -8.44 -5.13 -22.52
CA LEU A 160 -8.41 -6.59 -22.42
C LEU A 160 -7.96 -7.24 -23.74
N GLN A 161 -8.43 -6.77 -24.89
CA GLN A 161 -8.03 -7.30 -26.19
C GLN A 161 -6.52 -7.14 -26.46
N ASN A 162 -5.93 -6.05 -25.95
CA ASN A 162 -4.50 -5.77 -26.08
C ASN A 162 -3.65 -6.31 -24.92
N ALA A 163 -4.28 -6.97 -23.94
CA ALA A 163 -3.57 -7.51 -22.79
C ALA A 163 -2.70 -8.71 -23.19
N TYR A 164 -1.57 -8.85 -22.52
CA TYR A 164 -0.68 -9.99 -22.70
C TYR A 164 -1.33 -11.27 -22.14
N CYS A 165 -1.65 -12.21 -23.05
CA CYS A 165 -2.26 -13.50 -22.72
C CYS A 165 -1.52 -14.62 -23.47
N PRO A 166 -0.42 -15.18 -22.91
CA PRO A 166 0.33 -16.24 -23.56
C PRO A 166 -0.50 -17.54 -23.65
N SER A 167 -0.40 -18.25 -24.77
CA SER A 167 -1.21 -19.46 -25.09
C SER A 167 -0.78 -20.74 -24.39
N GLU A 168 0.36 -20.71 -23.69
CA GLU A 168 0.84 -21.81 -22.85
C GLU A 168 1.30 -21.21 -21.51
N SER A 169 1.31 -22.03 -20.46
CA SER A 169 2.08 -21.77 -19.24
C SER A 169 3.56 -21.81 -19.57
N SER A 170 4.02 -20.83 -20.37
CA SER A 170 5.41 -20.54 -20.56
C SER A 170 5.98 -20.35 -19.16
N GLY A 171 6.82 -21.32 -18.74
CA GLY A 171 7.43 -21.43 -17.42
C GLY A 171 8.39 -20.28 -17.15
N GLY A 172 7.88 -19.05 -17.17
CA GLY A 172 8.44 -17.96 -16.42
C GLY A 172 8.09 -18.22 -14.98
N SER A 173 8.94 -18.98 -14.30
CA SER A 173 9.01 -18.91 -12.84
C SER A 173 8.92 -17.43 -12.46
N PRO A 174 7.99 -17.03 -11.55
CA PRO A 174 8.06 -15.70 -10.97
C PRO A 174 9.48 -15.58 -10.42
N ALA A 175 10.24 -14.59 -10.88
CA ALA A 175 11.61 -14.41 -10.45
C ALA A 175 11.63 -14.37 -8.91
N THR A 176 12.12 -15.47 -8.34
CA THR A 176 12.36 -15.80 -6.92
C THR A 176 11.16 -16.02 -5.98
N GLY A 177 10.92 -17.29 -5.63
CA GLY A 177 10.52 -17.71 -4.27
C GLY A 177 9.11 -18.29 -4.12
N ASP A 178 9.06 -19.63 -4.03
CA ASP A 178 8.02 -20.50 -3.44
C ASP A 178 6.59 -20.46 -4.04
N GLU A 179 6.38 -21.36 -4.99
CA GLU A 179 5.07 -21.84 -5.43
C GLU A 179 4.40 -22.69 -4.31
N GLU A 180 3.54 -22.09 -3.50
CA GLU A 180 2.39 -22.83 -2.97
C GLU A 180 1.20 -22.57 -3.91
N SER A 181 0.85 -23.61 -4.66
CA SER A 181 -0.31 -23.64 -5.54
C SER A 181 -1.60 -23.48 -4.75
N MET A 182 -2.24 -22.32 -4.85
CA MET A 182 -3.65 -22.17 -4.49
C MET A 182 -4.50 -22.71 -5.63
N SER A 183 -5.00 -23.95 -5.50
CA SER A 183 -6.17 -24.38 -6.26
C SER A 183 -7.41 -23.67 -5.69
N LEU A 184 -8.34 -23.31 -6.58
CA LEU A 184 -9.69 -22.93 -6.18
C LEU A 184 -10.32 -24.15 -5.49
N VAL A 185 -10.75 -23.98 -4.25
CA VAL A 185 -11.58 -24.96 -3.57
C VAL A 185 -12.99 -24.80 -4.15
N GLU A 186 -13.45 -25.81 -4.88
CA GLU A 186 -14.86 -25.96 -5.27
C GLU A 186 -15.75 -26.17 -4.03
#